data_AF-A0A8J6RQL2-F1
#
_entry.id   AF-A0A8J6RQL2-F1
#
_cell.length_a   1.000
_cell.length_b   1.000
_cell.length_c   1.000
_cell.angle_alpha   90.00
_cell.angle_beta   90.00
_cell.angle_gamma   90.00
#
_symmetry.space_group_name_H-M   'P 1'
#
loop_
_entity.id
_entity.type
_entity.pdbx_description
1 polymer ?
#
loop_
_entity_poly.entity_id
_entity_poly.type
_entity_poly.pdbx_seq_one_letter_code
_entity_poly.pdbx_strand_id
1 'polypeptide(L)'
;MEVTDNDRTAIRFVISHQIEAFQKDDAVGAFSFASREIKAQFGTPENFMRMVKTAYDPVYRPRSVMFEKIAYIEGFPSAQVLLFDREGRLIKAIYLMQRQHNGNWKIAGCQLIPI
;
A
#
# COMPACT_ATOMS: atom_id res chain seq x y z
N MET A 1 -10.47 8.19 17.49
CA MET A 1 -11.06 7.46 16.35
C MET A 1 -10.48 6.06 16.34
N GLU A 2 -11.29 5.07 16.02
CA GLU A 2 -10.87 3.67 15.98
C GLU A 2 -11.08 3.11 14.58
N VAL A 3 -10.19 2.22 14.13
CA VAL A 3 -10.37 1.46 12.89
C VAL A 3 -11.20 0.22 13.23
N THR A 4 -12.40 0.13 12.68
CA THR A 4 -13.32 -1.00 12.93
C THR A 4 -12.82 -2.29 12.27
N ASP A 5 -13.33 -3.45 12.67
CA ASP A 5 -12.94 -4.73 12.05
C ASP A 5 -13.28 -4.81 10.55
N ASN A 6 -14.39 -4.19 10.15
CA ASN A 6 -14.76 -4.06 8.74
C ASN A 6 -13.74 -3.18 7.99
N ASP A 7 -13.30 -2.08 8.59
CA ASP A 7 -12.25 -1.23 8.01
C ASP A 7 -10.92 -1.98 7.90
N ARG A 8 -10.52 -2.75 8.92
CA ARG A 8 -9.30 -3.59 8.89
C ARG A 8 -9.34 -4.57 7.73
N THR A 9 -10.49 -5.22 7.52
CA THR A 9 -10.71 -6.17 6.44
C THR A 9 -10.61 -5.48 5.08
N ALA A 10 -11.27 -4.33 4.91
CA ALA A 10 -11.23 -3.56 3.67
C ALA A 10 -9.83 -2.99 3.37
N ILE A 11 -9.12 -2.50 4.37
CA ILE A 11 -7.74 -1.99 4.23
C ILE A 11 -6.80 -3.13 3.82
N ARG A 12 -6.89 -4.29 4.49
CA ARG A 12 -6.09 -5.47 4.14
C ARG A 12 -6.37 -5.88 2.69
N PHE A 13 -7.64 -5.93 2.28
CA PHE A 13 -8.03 -6.23 0.91
C PHE A 13 -7.37 -5.28 -0.09
N VAL A 14 -7.46 -3.97 0.13
CA VAL A 14 -6.88 -2.94 -0.75
C VAL A 14 -5.37 -3.11 -0.91
N ILE A 15 -4.64 -3.29 0.19
CA ILE A 15 -3.17 -3.43 0.16
C ILE A 15 -2.77 -4.75 -0.51
N SER A 16 -3.42 -5.86 -0.16
CA SER A 16 -3.13 -7.17 -0.75
C SER A 16 -3.33 -7.16 -2.26
N HIS A 17 -4.46 -6.60 -2.75
CA HIS A 17 -4.73 -6.57 -4.20
C HIS A 17 -3.82 -5.60 -4.95
N GLN A 18 -3.35 -4.52 -4.32
CA GLN A 18 -2.34 -3.67 -4.93
C GLN A 18 -1.01 -4.42 -5.08
N ILE A 19 -0.57 -5.15 -4.05
CA ILE A 19 0.65 -5.95 -4.10
C ILE A 19 0.53 -7.06 -5.15
N GLU A 20 -0.61 -7.74 -5.24
CA GLU A 20 -0.86 -8.74 -6.29
C GLU A 20 -0.82 -8.13 -7.70
N ALA A 21 -1.39 -6.94 -7.88
CA ALA A 21 -1.32 -6.23 -9.15
C ALA A 21 0.11 -5.85 -9.50
N PHE A 22 0.91 -5.38 -8.52
CA PHE A 22 2.35 -5.18 -8.73
C PHE A 22 3.03 -6.45 -9.21
N GLN A 23 2.85 -7.58 -8.52
CA GLN A 23 3.43 -8.88 -8.86
C GLN A 23 3.11 -9.35 -10.28
N LYS A 24 1.95 -8.95 -10.82
CA LYS A 24 1.49 -9.26 -12.19
C LYS A 24 1.88 -8.20 -13.23
N ASP A 25 2.70 -7.21 -12.87
CA ASP A 25 3.01 -6.05 -13.71
C ASP A 25 1.77 -5.22 -14.11
N ASP A 26 0.65 -5.37 -13.40
CA ASP A 26 -0.61 -4.69 -13.67
C ASP A 26 -0.62 -3.28 -13.08
N ALA A 27 -0.11 -2.32 -13.85
CA ALA A 27 -0.07 -0.92 -13.45
C ALA A 27 -1.46 -0.35 -13.23
N VAL A 28 -2.42 -0.68 -14.10
CA VAL A 28 -3.79 -0.14 -14.04
C VAL A 28 -4.49 -0.63 -12.76
N GLY A 29 -4.41 -1.94 -12.49
CA GLY A 29 -4.95 -2.55 -11.27
C GLY A 29 -4.32 -1.96 -10.02
N ALA A 30 -2.99 -1.85 -9.96
CA ALA A 30 -2.29 -1.29 -8.81
C ALA A 30 -2.65 0.19 -8.56
N PHE A 31 -2.70 0.99 -9.63
CA PHE A 31 -3.05 2.41 -9.57
C PHE A 31 -4.52 2.62 -9.20
N SER A 32 -5.40 1.65 -9.48
CA SER A 32 -6.81 1.73 -9.09
C SER A 32 -7.01 1.85 -7.56
N PHE A 33 -6.10 1.26 -6.76
CA PHE A 33 -6.11 1.28 -5.29
C PHE A 33 -5.53 2.56 -4.67
N ALA A 34 -4.87 3.40 -5.46
CA ALA A 34 -4.32 4.66 -5.02
C ALA A 34 -5.40 5.73 -4.77
N SER A 35 -5.13 6.65 -3.84
CA SER A 35 -5.98 7.81 -3.57
C SER A 35 -6.03 8.76 -4.77
N ARG A 36 -6.98 9.69 -4.76
CA ARG A 36 -7.08 10.71 -5.80
C ARG A 36 -5.82 11.59 -5.85
N GLU A 37 -5.24 11.86 -4.70
CA GLU A 37 -4.03 12.69 -4.54
C GLU A 37 -2.81 11.99 -5.18
N ILE A 38 -2.60 10.69 -4.92
CA ILE A 38 -1.56 9.92 -5.63
C ILE A 38 -1.85 9.90 -7.14
N LYS A 39 -3.12 9.71 -7.54
CA LYS A 39 -3.47 9.70 -8.97
C LYS A 39 -3.17 11.02 -9.65
N ALA A 40 -3.46 12.15 -8.99
CA ALA A 40 -3.15 13.48 -9.49
C ALA A 40 -1.63 13.70 -9.58
N GLN A 41 -0.86 13.20 -8.61
CA GLN A 41 0.60 13.33 -8.59
C GLN A 41 1.28 12.61 -9.76
N PHE A 42 0.86 11.38 -10.09
CA PHE A 42 1.53 10.58 -11.12
C PHE A 42 0.89 10.68 -12.51
N GLY A 43 -0.37 11.07 -12.58
CA GLY A 43 -1.14 11.22 -13.82
C GLY A 43 -1.55 9.90 -14.47
N THR A 44 -0.59 8.99 -14.70
CA THR A 44 -0.83 7.71 -15.36
C THR A 44 -0.37 6.50 -14.52
N PRO A 45 -0.98 5.32 -14.71
CA PRO A 45 -0.54 4.09 -14.07
C PRO A 45 0.93 3.75 -14.35
N GLU A 46 1.42 4.02 -15.57
CA GLU A 46 2.78 3.68 -16.01
C GLU A 46 3.82 4.52 -15.28
N ASN A 47 3.54 5.82 -15.09
CA ASN A 47 4.42 6.71 -14.32
C ASN A 47 4.49 6.30 -12.85
N PHE A 48 3.34 5.95 -12.26
CA PHE A 48 3.27 5.43 -10.90
C PHE A 48 4.05 4.12 -10.78
N MET A 49 3.83 3.16 -11.68
CA MET A 49 4.51 1.87 -11.67
C MET A 49 6.03 2.03 -11.85
N ARG A 50 6.47 2.94 -12.73
CA ARG A 50 7.90 3.25 -12.91
C ARG A 50 8.52 3.72 -11.60
N MET A 51 7.88 4.65 -10.90
CA MET A 51 8.34 5.13 -9.59
C MET A 51 8.38 3.98 -8.57
N VAL A 52 7.33 3.16 -8.48
CA VAL A 52 7.25 2.02 -7.56
C VAL A 52 8.38 1.01 -7.81
N LYS A 53 8.66 0.66 -9.07
CA LYS A 53 9.76 -0.25 -9.42
C LYS A 53 11.13 0.28 -8.99
N THR A 54 11.31 1.60 -8.96
CA THR A 54 12.59 2.23 -8.62
C THR A 54 12.77 2.43 -7.11
N ALA A 55 11.73 2.88 -6.40
CA ALA A 55 11.85 3.31 -5.00
C ALA A 55 11.20 2.36 -3.98
N TYR A 56 10.38 1.41 -4.45
CA TYR A 56 9.57 0.54 -3.60
C TYR A 56 9.68 -0.93 -4.01
N ASP A 57 10.88 -1.40 -4.39
CA ASP A 57 11.11 -2.80 -4.81
C ASP A 57 10.57 -3.85 -3.80
N PRO A 58 10.74 -3.69 -2.47
CA PRO A 58 10.17 -4.63 -1.49
C PRO A 58 8.64 -4.74 -1.53
N VAL A 59 7.94 -3.69 -1.99
CA VAL A 59 6.48 -3.68 -2.19
C VAL A 59 6.10 -4.22 -3.56
N TYR A 60 6.91 -3.90 -4.57
CA TYR A 60 6.69 -4.31 -5.94
C TYR A 60 6.87 -5.82 -6.12
N ARG A 61 7.89 -6.41 -5.49
CA ARG A 61 8.24 -7.84 -5.59
C ARG A 61 8.64 -8.44 -4.24
N PRO A 62 7.74 -8.43 -3.25
CA PRO A 62 7.99 -9.08 -1.97
C PRO A 62 8.12 -10.59 -2.17
N ARG A 63 9.04 -11.21 -1.43
CA ARG A 63 9.11 -12.66 -1.26
C ARG A 63 7.99 -13.16 -0.35
N SER A 64 7.64 -12.39 0.67
CA SER A 64 6.49 -12.65 1.54
C SER A 64 5.97 -11.36 2.16
N VAL A 65 4.69 -11.39 2.57
CA VAL A 65 3.93 -10.24 3.08
C VAL A 65 3.24 -10.65 4.37
N MET A 66 3.45 -9.91 5.45
CA MET A 66 2.80 -10.15 6.74
C MET A 66 2.24 -8.84 7.29
N PHE A 67 0.93 -8.79 7.53
CA PHE A 67 0.31 -7.64 8.18
C PHE A 67 0.50 -7.72 9.68
N GLU A 68 0.93 -6.63 10.30
CA GLU A 68 1.05 -6.52 11.76
C GLU A 68 -0.19 -5.83 12.33
N LYS A 69 -0.22 -4.49 12.26
CA LYS A 69 -1.20 -3.64 12.91
C LYS A 69 -1.85 -2.74 11.88
N ILE A 70 -3.18 -2.67 11.93
CA ILE A 70 -3.96 -1.64 11.22
C ILE A 70 -4.58 -0.75 12.29
N ALA A 71 -4.19 0.52 12.37
CA ALA A 71 -4.65 1.42 13.42
C ALA A 71 -4.42 2.87 13.02
N TYR A 72 -4.88 3.81 13.85
CA TYR A 72 -4.41 5.17 13.76
C TYR A 72 -2.95 5.25 14.24
N ILE A 73 -2.06 5.77 13.39
CA ILE A 73 -0.66 6.09 13.70
C ILE A 73 -0.52 7.59 13.44
N GLU A 74 -0.12 8.35 14.46
CA GLU A 74 -0.01 9.82 14.40
C GLU A 74 -1.28 10.52 13.89
N GLY A 75 -2.46 9.97 14.20
CA GLY A 75 -3.75 10.52 13.79
C GLY A 75 -4.23 10.09 12.41
N PHE A 76 -3.48 9.25 11.69
CA PHE A 76 -3.85 8.75 10.36
C PHE A 76 -4.16 7.25 10.38
N PRO A 77 -5.27 6.80 9.76
CA PRO A 77 -5.50 5.37 9.53
C PRO A 77 -4.32 4.80 8.74
N SER A 78 -3.67 3.79 9.29
CA SER A 78 -2.43 3.24 8.75
C SER A 78 -2.38 1.73 8.90
N ALA A 79 -1.66 1.06 8.00
CA ALA A 79 -1.36 -0.35 8.11
C ALA A 79 0.16 -0.59 8.10
N GLN A 80 0.65 -1.30 9.11
CA GLN A 80 2.03 -1.80 9.16
C GLN A 80 2.08 -3.19 8.53
N VAL A 81 2.95 -3.32 7.52
CA VAL A 81 3.15 -4.54 6.75
C VAL A 81 4.64 -4.86 6.72
N LEU A 82 5.01 -6.04 7.19
CA LEU A 82 6.35 -6.59 7.05
C LEU A 82 6.50 -7.26 5.69
N LEU A 83 7.57 -6.91 4.99
CA LEU A 83 7.92 -7.40 3.67
C LEU A 83 9.31 -8.00 3.73
N PHE A 84 9.47 -9.21 3.21
CA PHE A 84 10.78 -9.70 2.85
C PHE A 84 11.07 -9.31 1.41
N ASP A 85 12.15 -8.57 1.18
CA ASP A 85 12.58 -8.26 -0.17
C ASP A 85 13.19 -9.48 -0.88
N ARG A 86 13.66 -9.28 -2.11
CA ARG A 86 14.24 -10.33 -2.95
C ARG A 86 15.53 -10.91 -2.36
N GLU A 87 16.28 -10.09 -1.64
CA GLU A 87 17.51 -10.47 -0.95
C GLU A 87 17.24 -11.10 0.42
N GLY A 88 15.98 -11.14 0.87
CA GLY A 88 15.56 -11.70 2.15
C GLY A 88 15.72 -10.74 3.33
N ARG A 89 15.94 -9.45 3.09
CA ARG A 89 15.94 -8.42 4.13
C ARG A 89 14.51 -8.09 4.53
N LEU A 90 14.31 -7.90 5.83
CA LEU A 90 13.02 -7.52 6.39
C LEU A 90 12.86 -6.00 6.37
N ILE A 91 11.80 -5.52 5.72
CA ILE A 91 11.45 -4.11 5.62
C ILE A 91 10.04 -3.92 6.17
N LYS A 92 9.81 -2.86 6.95
CA LYS A 92 8.46 -2.42 7.33
C LYS A 92 7.93 -1.42 6.33
N ALA A 93 6.79 -1.71 5.72
CA ALA A 93 6.00 -0.76 4.96
C ALA A 93 4.87 -0.20 5.83
N ILE A 94 4.85 1.12 6.01
CA ILE A 94 3.72 1.85 6.62
C ILE A 94 2.87 2.41 5.49
N TYR A 95 1.68 1.83 5.30
CA TYR A 95 0.68 2.33 4.36
C TYR A 95 -0.21 3.35 5.06
N LEU A 96 -0.25 4.57 4.53
CA LEU A 96 -1.22 5.58 4.92
C LEU A 96 -2.52 5.32 4.17
N MET A 97 -3.63 5.22 4.89
CA MET A 97 -4.93 4.87 4.35
C MET A 97 -5.90 6.04 4.45
N GLN A 98 -6.69 6.25 3.40
CA GLN A 98 -7.66 7.32 3.33
C GLN A 98 -9.02 6.78 2.93
N ARG A 99 -10.01 7.02 3.80
CA ARG A 99 -11.41 6.73 3.50
C ARG A 99 -11.95 7.80 2.56
N GLN A 100 -12.47 7.37 1.42
CA GLN A 100 -13.09 8.23 0.43
C GLN A 100 -14.51 8.61 0.87
N HIS A 101 -15.11 9.64 0.25
CA HIS A 101 -16.48 10.07 0.57
C HIS A 101 -17.53 8.97 0.36
N ASN A 102 -17.29 8.05 -0.57
CA ASN A 102 -18.16 6.88 -0.81
C ASN A 102 -17.92 5.72 0.17
N GLY A 103 -17.08 5.91 1.19
CA GLY A 103 -16.78 4.91 2.21
C GLY A 103 -15.66 3.94 1.86
N ASN A 104 -15.19 3.90 0.60
CA ASN A 104 -14.11 3.00 0.17
C ASN A 104 -12.76 3.44 0.72
N TRP A 105 -11.87 2.48 0.98
CA TRP A 105 -10.50 2.74 1.38
C TRP A 105 -9.56 2.83 0.17
N LYS A 106 -8.61 3.77 0.23
CA LYS A 106 -7.54 3.94 -0.76
C LYS A 106 -6.20 4.18 -0.07
N ILE A 107 -5.12 3.83 -0.76
CA ILE A 107 -3.75 4.06 -0.29
C ILE A 107 -3.38 5.52 -0.60
N ALA A 108 -3.07 6.28 0.43
CA ALA A 108 -2.68 7.69 0.34
C ALA A 108 -1.16 7.89 0.42
N GLY A 109 -0.41 6.85 0.81
CA GLY A 109 1.05 6.86 0.82
C GLY A 109 1.62 5.54 1.31
N CYS A 110 2.92 5.36 1.08
CA CYS A 110 3.68 4.25 1.61
C CYS A 110 5.07 4.74 2.02
N GLN A 111 5.52 4.35 3.21
CA GLN A 111 6.87 4.60 3.71
C GLN A 111 7.57 3.27 4.00
N LEU A 112 8.83 3.15 3.59
CA LEU A 112 9.66 1.97 3.87
C LEU A 112 10.65 2.29 4.99
N ILE A 113 10.67 1.44 6.00
CA ILE A 113 11.56 1.54 7.16
C ILE A 113 12.35 0.22 7.23
N PRO A 114 13.66 0.23 6.97
CA PRO A 114 14.52 -0.93 7.22
C PRO A 114 14.47 -1.31 8.71
N ILE A 115 14.52 -2.62 8.99
CA ILE A 115 14.54 -3.18 10.35
C ILE A 115 15.90 -3.83 10.61
#